data_AF-A0A6H9LBF5-F1
#
_entry.id   AF-A0A6H9LBF5-F1
#
_cell.length_a   1.000
_cell.length_b   1.000
_cell.length_c   1.000
_cell.angle_alpha   90.00
_cell.angle_beta   90.00
_cell.angle_gamma   90.00
#
_symmetry.space_group_name_H-M   'P 1'
#
loop_
_entity.id
_entity.type
_entity.pdbx_description
1 polymer ?
#
loop_
_entity_poly.entity_id
_entity_poly.type
_entity_poly.pdbx_seq_one_letter_code
_entity_poly.pdbx_strand_id
1 'polypeptide(L)'
;MESREIIGIVGLFVNILLPVVLVFIGRRINASIKEIEHSHWANQKVIEKKLQLFDQIAPKLNDLYCFYLFIGRWKEITPADAIQLKRDLDRLVYTYQMILGNDLVEKYKFFMDKIAFHVYNKAGENARIIGEISNKLGDRKTHADYEWLEVWDEAFYTESEFDSEIFKSEYFCVLGAFQKSLGLGID
;
A
#
# COMPACT_ATOMS: atom_id res chain seq x y z
N MET A 1 54.22 12.01 54.86
CA MET A 1 52.96 12.38 54.18
C MET A 1 51.90 11.49 54.78
N GLU A 2 51.16 12.03 55.75
CA GLU A 2 50.31 11.23 56.65
C GLU A 2 49.09 10.67 55.89
N SER A 3 48.68 9.44 56.20
CA SER A 3 47.47 8.80 55.62
C SER A 3 46.22 9.69 55.65
N ARG A 4 46.14 10.66 56.56
CA ARG A 4 45.04 11.63 56.66
C ARG A 4 44.96 12.60 55.48
N GLU A 5 46.08 13.04 54.93
CA GLU A 5 46.11 13.93 53.76
C GLU A 5 45.69 13.20 52.48
N ILE A 6 46.10 11.93 52.34
CA ILE A 6 45.75 11.08 51.20
C ILE A 6 44.23 10.82 51.18
N ILE A 7 43.61 10.54 52.34
CA ILE A 7 42.16 10.33 52.45
C ILE A 7 41.38 11.59 52.04
N GLY A 8 41.83 12.77 52.46
CA GLY A 8 41.20 14.04 52.10
C GLY A 8 41.25 14.34 50.60
N ILE A 9 42.39 14.09 49.96
CA ILE A 9 42.56 14.27 48.51
C ILE A 9 41.68 13.29 47.73
N VAL A 10 41.65 12.01 48.13
CA VAL A 10 40.82 10.98 47.49
C VAL A 10 39.33 11.33 47.55
N GLY A 11 38.83 11.80 48.70
CA GLY A 11 37.43 12.21 48.84
C GLY A 11 37.03 13.37 47.92
N LEU A 12 37.96 14.31 47.68
CA LEU A 12 37.75 15.47 46.81
C LEU A 12 37.66 15.07 45.34
N PHE A 13 38.50 14.12 44.91
CA PHE A 13 38.42 13.55 43.56
C PHE A 13 37.12 12.77 43.34
N VAL A 14 36.67 11.97 44.31
CA VAL A 14 35.41 11.21 44.22
C VAL A 14 34.19 12.13 44.06
N ASN A 15 34.15 13.24 44.81
CA ASN A 15 33.05 14.20 44.76
C ASN A 15 32.97 15.00 43.45
N ILE A 16 34.08 15.16 42.73
CA ILE A 16 34.11 15.80 41.40
C ILE A 16 33.85 14.77 40.29
N LEU A 17 34.35 13.54 40.47
CA LEU A 17 34.22 12.48 39.48
C LEU A 17 32.76 12.05 39.27
N LEU A 18 31.98 11.94 40.34
CA LEU A 18 30.56 11.58 40.29
C LEU A 18 29.72 12.51 39.37
N PRO A 19 29.71 13.84 39.57
CA PRO A 19 29.01 14.76 38.67
C PRO A 19 29.48 14.67 37.22
N VAL A 20 30.79 14.51 36.99
CA VAL A 20 31.36 14.41 35.64
C VAL A 20 30.90 13.14 34.92
N VAL A 21 30.92 12.00 35.62
CA VAL A 21 30.44 10.72 35.08
C VAL A 21 28.94 10.79 34.80
N LEU A 22 28.13 11.39 35.69
CA LEU A 22 26.69 11.57 35.48
C LEU A 22 26.38 12.44 34.27
N VAL A 23 27.12 13.55 34.08
CA VAL A 23 26.95 14.41 32.89
C VAL A 23 27.34 13.66 31.61
N PHE A 24 28.41 12.87 31.64
CA PHE A 24 28.86 12.09 30.48
C PHE A 24 27.85 10.99 30.10
N ILE A 25 27.38 10.22 31.08
CA ILE A 25 26.35 9.19 30.88
C ILE A 25 25.04 9.83 30.41
N GLY A 26 24.61 10.91 31.06
CA GLY A 26 23.40 11.64 30.68
C GLY A 26 23.44 12.16 29.24
N ARG A 27 24.60 12.66 28.78
CA ARG A 27 24.79 13.07 27.38
C ARG A 27 24.71 11.90 26.40
N ARG A 28 25.32 10.76 26.73
CA ARG A 28 25.26 9.54 25.90
C ARG A 28 23.81 9.04 25.78
N ILE A 29 23.10 8.94 26.90
CA ILE A 29 21.69 8.49 26.93
C ILE A 29 20.81 9.46 26.14
N ASN A 30 20.95 10.78 26.33
CA ASN A 30 20.12 11.77 25.64
C ASN A 30 20.37 11.78 24.12
N ALA A 31 21.61 11.53 23.68
CA ALA A 31 21.91 11.38 22.26
C ALA A 31 21.23 10.13 21.66
N SER A 32 21.32 8.99 22.35
CA SER A 32 20.68 7.74 21.90
C SER A 32 19.15 7.81 21.90
N ILE A 33 18.54 8.47 22.89
CA ILE A 33 17.07 8.67 22.93
C ILE A 33 16.61 9.49 21.73
N LYS A 34 17.32 10.56 21.36
CA LYS A 34 16.95 11.39 20.20
C LYS A 34 17.01 10.64 18.88
N GLU A 35 18.01 9.78 18.68
CA GLU A 35 18.12 8.95 17.47
C GLU A 35 16.99 7.91 17.39
N ILE A 36 16.66 7.29 18.52
CA ILE A 36 15.54 6.34 18.64
C ILE A 36 14.20 7.05 18.38
N GLU A 37 13.97 8.21 18.97
CA GLU A 37 12.77 9.01 18.79
C GLU A 37 12.58 9.45 17.33
N HIS A 38 13.66 9.88 16.66
CA HIS A 38 13.60 10.25 15.25
C HIS A 38 13.27 9.05 14.34
N SER A 39 13.83 7.87 14.64
CA SER A 39 13.50 6.63 13.92
C SER A 39 12.05 6.22 14.12
N HIS A 40 11.55 6.27 15.35
CA HIS A 40 10.14 5.99 15.64
C HIS A 40 9.21 7.00 14.97
N TRP A 41 9.55 8.29 14.98
CA TRP A 41 8.74 9.32 14.34
C TRP A 41 8.72 9.19 12.81
N ALA A 42 9.86 8.92 12.18
CA ALA A 42 9.93 8.68 10.74
C ALA A 42 9.10 7.46 10.33
N ASN A 43 9.20 6.36 11.09
CA ASN A 43 8.38 5.16 10.87
C ASN A 43 6.89 5.46 11.06
N GLN A 44 6.52 6.22 12.09
CA GLN A 44 5.14 6.62 12.33
C GLN A 44 4.58 7.45 11.16
N LYS A 45 5.35 8.42 10.63
CA LYS A 45 4.93 9.21 9.47
C LYS A 45 4.78 8.40 8.20
N VAL A 46 5.62 7.39 8.00
CA VAL A 46 5.47 6.44 6.89
C VAL A 46 4.18 5.63 7.03
N ILE A 47 3.88 5.11 8.22
CA ILE A 47 2.65 4.34 8.48
C ILE A 47 1.41 5.22 8.31
N GLU A 48 1.41 6.44 8.86
CA GLU A 48 0.33 7.41 8.67
C GLU A 48 0.10 7.68 7.18
N LYS A 49 1.16 7.87 6.40
CA LYS A 49 1.04 8.10 4.95
C LYS A 49 0.51 6.86 4.23
N LYS A 50 0.94 5.66 4.59
CA LYS A 50 0.42 4.41 4.04
C LYS A 50 -1.07 4.24 4.33
N LEU A 51 -1.52 4.57 5.54
CA LEU A 51 -2.94 4.54 5.91
C LEU A 51 -3.76 5.51 5.04
N GLN A 52 -3.29 6.75 4.87
CA GLN A 52 -3.93 7.72 3.98
C GLN A 52 -3.98 7.25 2.51
N LEU A 53 -2.98 6.51 2.05
CA LEU A 53 -2.97 5.92 0.71
C LEU A 53 -3.94 4.75 0.62
N PHE A 54 -4.04 3.93 1.66
CA PHE A 54 -5.00 2.85 1.75
C PHE A 54 -6.44 3.38 1.66
N ASP A 55 -6.77 4.46 2.37
CA ASP A 55 -8.10 5.10 2.31
C ASP A 55 -8.47 5.59 0.90
N GLN A 56 -7.48 5.87 0.05
CA GLN A 56 -7.69 6.28 -1.34
C GLN A 56 -7.71 5.09 -2.31
N ILE A 57 -6.90 4.08 -2.06
CA ILE A 57 -6.70 2.93 -2.97
C ILE A 57 -7.76 1.85 -2.75
N ALA A 58 -8.09 1.53 -1.50
CA ALA A 58 -8.98 0.43 -1.16
C ALA A 58 -10.40 0.59 -1.74
N PRO A 59 -11.06 1.77 -1.68
CA PRO A 59 -12.37 1.94 -2.30
C PRO A 59 -12.34 1.72 -3.82
N LYS A 60 -11.33 2.26 -4.51
CA LYS A 60 -11.16 2.11 -5.97
C LYS A 60 -10.89 0.65 -6.38
N LEU A 61 -10.07 -0.06 -5.60
CA LEU A 61 -9.84 -1.49 -5.79
C LEU A 61 -11.14 -2.29 -5.57
N ASN A 62 -11.92 -1.93 -4.54
CA ASN A 62 -13.20 -2.58 -4.29
C ASN A 62 -14.22 -2.32 -5.39
N ASP A 63 -14.25 -1.12 -5.97
CA ASP A 63 -15.13 -0.81 -7.11
C ASP A 63 -14.78 -1.70 -8.33
N LEU A 64 -13.49 -1.90 -8.61
CA LEU A 64 -13.07 -2.90 -9.61
C LEU A 64 -13.51 -4.30 -9.19
N TYR A 65 -13.31 -4.71 -7.95
CA TYR A 65 -13.73 -6.03 -7.48
C TYR A 65 -15.24 -6.27 -7.69
N CYS A 66 -16.07 -5.28 -7.34
CA CYS A 66 -17.51 -5.26 -7.59
C CYS A 66 -17.81 -5.36 -9.09
N PHE A 67 -17.16 -4.54 -9.91
CA PHE A 67 -17.34 -4.51 -11.36
C PHE A 67 -17.05 -5.86 -12.01
N TYR A 68 -15.94 -6.53 -11.70
CA TYR A 68 -15.57 -7.80 -12.32
C TYR A 68 -16.48 -8.95 -11.89
N LEU A 69 -16.89 -8.98 -10.63
CA LEU A 69 -17.62 -10.11 -10.07
C LEU A 69 -19.15 -9.97 -10.09
N PHE A 70 -19.68 -8.90 -10.68
CA PHE A 70 -21.13 -8.63 -10.73
C PHE A 70 -21.78 -8.59 -9.34
N ILE A 71 -21.10 -7.95 -8.37
CA ILE A 71 -21.59 -7.82 -6.99
C ILE A 71 -21.63 -6.36 -6.53
N GLY A 72 -22.45 -6.07 -5.52
CA GLY A 72 -22.60 -4.73 -4.98
C GLY A 72 -23.08 -3.73 -6.05
N ARG A 73 -22.34 -2.64 -6.21
CA ARG A 73 -22.66 -1.52 -7.11
C ARG A 73 -22.14 -1.67 -8.53
N TRP A 74 -21.91 -2.90 -8.98
CA TRP A 74 -21.38 -3.18 -10.32
C TRP A 74 -22.22 -2.58 -11.46
N LYS A 75 -23.54 -2.45 -11.26
CA LYS A 75 -24.49 -1.88 -12.23
C LYS A 75 -24.28 -0.39 -12.47
N GLU A 76 -23.63 0.30 -11.54
CA GLU A 76 -23.34 1.73 -11.61
C GLU A 76 -22.00 2.01 -12.32
N ILE A 77 -21.14 1.00 -12.50
CA ILE A 77 -19.76 1.15 -12.99
C ILE A 77 -19.70 0.79 -14.48
N THR A 78 -19.41 1.76 -15.33
CA THR A 78 -19.23 1.53 -16.77
C THR A 78 -17.86 0.93 -17.09
N PRO A 79 -17.68 0.30 -18.28
CA PRO A 79 -16.35 -0.11 -18.74
C PRO A 79 -15.35 1.06 -18.83
N ALA A 80 -15.83 2.26 -19.16
CA ALA A 80 -15.00 3.47 -19.15
C ALA A 80 -14.57 3.85 -17.71
N ASP A 81 -15.47 3.73 -16.74
CA ASP A 81 -15.14 3.95 -15.33
C ASP A 81 -14.12 2.94 -14.81
N ALA A 82 -14.24 1.66 -15.17
CA ALA A 82 -13.27 0.64 -14.81
C ALA A 82 -11.86 0.96 -15.34
N ILE A 83 -11.76 1.41 -16.59
CA ILE A 83 -10.48 1.87 -17.17
C ILE A 83 -9.96 3.11 -16.42
N GLN A 84 -10.84 4.04 -16.05
CA GLN A 84 -10.45 5.23 -15.28
C GLN A 84 -9.99 4.88 -13.86
N LEU A 85 -10.65 3.93 -13.19
CA LEU A 85 -10.24 3.38 -11.90
C LEU A 85 -8.83 2.79 -11.99
N LYS A 86 -8.52 2.01 -13.04
CA LYS A 86 -7.16 1.51 -13.28
C LYS A 86 -6.15 2.66 -13.34
N ARG A 87 -6.42 3.70 -14.13
CA ARG A 87 -5.51 4.85 -14.29
C ARG A 87 -5.29 5.60 -12.99
N ASP A 88 -6.35 5.81 -12.22
CA ASP A 88 -6.26 6.47 -10.92
C ASP A 88 -5.43 5.66 -9.92
N LEU A 89 -5.65 4.34 -9.89
CA LEU A 89 -4.90 3.41 -9.06
C LEU A 89 -3.43 3.36 -9.49
N ASP A 90 -3.16 3.23 -10.78
CA ASP A 90 -1.80 3.23 -11.33
C ASP A 90 -1.09 4.52 -10.94
N ARG A 91 -1.74 5.68 -11.14
CA ARG A 91 -1.18 6.98 -10.75
C ARG A 91 -0.81 7.00 -9.28
N LEU A 92 -1.68 6.55 -8.38
CA LEU A 92 -1.38 6.50 -6.94
C LEU A 92 -0.22 5.55 -6.63
N VAL A 93 -0.28 4.31 -7.11
CA VAL A 93 0.71 3.28 -6.77
C VAL A 93 2.09 3.64 -7.32
N TYR A 94 2.19 4.06 -8.58
CA TYR A 94 3.48 4.44 -9.16
C TYR A 94 4.06 5.72 -8.54
N THR A 95 3.22 6.70 -8.18
CA THR A 95 3.67 7.93 -7.49
C THR A 95 4.27 7.61 -6.13
N TYR A 96 3.64 6.70 -5.39
CA TYR A 96 4.00 6.40 -4.00
C TYR A 96 4.71 5.05 -3.83
N GLN A 97 5.24 4.45 -4.91
CA GLN A 97 5.83 3.11 -4.89
C GLN A 97 6.94 2.95 -3.82
N MET A 98 7.74 4.00 -3.60
CA MET A 98 8.80 4.00 -2.59
C MET A 98 8.26 3.98 -1.15
N ILE A 99 7.06 4.55 -0.93
CA ILE A 99 6.40 4.54 0.38
C ILE A 99 5.66 3.21 0.57
N LEU A 100 4.97 2.72 -0.46
CA LEU A 100 4.18 1.50 -0.43
C LEU A 100 5.06 0.25 -0.26
N GLY A 101 6.26 0.25 -0.85
CA GLY A 101 7.23 -0.83 -0.76
C GLY A 101 7.07 -1.85 -1.89
N ASN A 102 8.17 -2.56 -2.19
CA ASN A 102 8.28 -3.40 -3.38
C ASN A 102 7.27 -4.55 -3.40
N ASP A 103 7.07 -5.25 -2.28
CA ASP A 103 6.15 -6.41 -2.20
C ASP A 103 4.73 -6.02 -2.64
N LEU A 104 4.17 -4.97 -2.05
CA LEU A 104 2.85 -4.47 -2.41
C LEU A 104 2.79 -4.00 -3.87
N VAL A 105 3.80 -3.27 -4.33
CA VAL A 105 3.85 -2.75 -5.70
C VAL A 105 3.93 -3.89 -6.72
N GLU A 106 4.67 -4.96 -6.43
CA GLU A 106 4.77 -6.14 -7.28
C GLU A 106 3.45 -6.92 -7.36
N LYS A 107 2.80 -7.17 -6.21
CA LYS A 107 1.47 -7.81 -6.18
C LYS A 107 0.42 -6.98 -6.93
N TYR A 108 0.44 -5.67 -6.73
CA TYR A 108 -0.46 -4.75 -7.45
C TYR A 108 -0.24 -4.84 -8.96
N LYS A 109 1.01 -4.74 -9.43
CA LYS A 109 1.34 -4.80 -10.86
C LYS A 109 0.92 -6.13 -11.47
N PHE A 110 1.19 -7.23 -10.78
CA PHE A 110 0.78 -8.55 -11.23
C PHE A 110 -0.75 -8.63 -11.38
N PHE A 111 -1.49 -8.23 -10.34
CA PHE A 111 -2.95 -8.19 -10.39
C PHE A 111 -3.46 -7.32 -11.55
N MET A 112 -2.99 -6.07 -11.66
CA MET A 112 -3.49 -5.15 -12.68
C MET A 112 -3.14 -5.56 -14.10
N ASP A 113 -1.90 -5.98 -14.36
CA ASP A 113 -1.38 -6.15 -15.72
C ASP A 113 -1.48 -7.59 -16.24
N LYS A 114 -1.76 -8.55 -15.35
CA LYS A 114 -1.88 -9.98 -15.73
C LYS A 114 -3.27 -10.56 -15.50
N ILE A 115 -4.01 -10.03 -14.53
CA ILE A 115 -5.26 -10.64 -14.09
C ILE A 115 -6.45 -9.75 -14.46
N ALA A 116 -6.39 -8.47 -14.15
CA ALA A 116 -7.50 -7.55 -14.37
C ALA A 116 -7.49 -6.95 -15.79
N PHE A 117 -6.34 -6.49 -16.28
CA PHE A 117 -6.27 -5.77 -17.55
C PHE A 117 -5.20 -6.33 -18.49
N HIS A 118 -5.55 -6.35 -19.78
CA HIS A 118 -4.62 -6.55 -20.87
C HIS A 118 -3.99 -5.21 -21.23
N VAL A 119 -2.72 -5.08 -20.89
CA VAL A 119 -1.87 -3.90 -21.15
C VAL A 119 -1.02 -4.13 -22.41
N TYR A 120 -0.58 -3.04 -23.05
CA TYR A 120 0.21 -3.03 -24.29
C TYR A 120 -0.55 -3.48 -25.55
N ASN A 121 -1.69 -2.85 -25.82
CA ASN A 121 -2.36 -2.91 -27.14
C ASN A 121 -1.53 -2.17 -28.20
N LYS A 122 -2.01 -1.03 -28.73
CA LYS A 122 -1.23 -0.14 -29.59
C LYS A 122 -0.88 1.17 -28.90
N ALA A 123 0.09 1.89 -29.45
CA ALA A 123 0.44 3.22 -28.97
C ALA A 123 -0.79 4.13 -28.99
N GLY A 124 -1.13 4.72 -27.83
CA GLY A 124 -2.28 5.60 -27.67
C GLY A 124 -3.62 4.91 -27.37
N GLU A 125 -3.67 3.57 -27.36
CA GLU A 125 -4.88 2.83 -27.01
C GLU A 125 -4.98 2.56 -25.50
N ASN A 126 -6.22 2.45 -25.02
CA ASN A 126 -6.50 2.13 -23.62
C ASN A 126 -6.16 0.67 -23.31
N ALA A 127 -5.90 0.38 -22.04
CA ALA A 127 -5.89 -1.01 -21.56
C ALA A 127 -7.28 -1.62 -21.74
N ARG A 128 -7.33 -2.93 -22.01
CA ARG A 128 -8.58 -3.69 -22.14
C ARG A 128 -8.84 -4.50 -20.89
N ILE A 129 -10.10 -4.72 -20.56
CA ILE A 129 -10.58 -5.47 -19.40
C ILE A 129 -10.50 -6.97 -19.70
N ILE A 130 -9.77 -7.73 -18.88
CA ILE A 130 -9.79 -9.20 -18.91
C ILE A 130 -10.97 -9.66 -18.05
N GLY A 131 -12.16 -9.67 -18.62
CA GLY A 131 -13.40 -9.94 -17.88
C GLY A 131 -14.52 -10.35 -18.82
N GLU A 132 -15.61 -10.83 -18.25
CA GLU A 132 -16.79 -11.23 -19.00
C GLU A 132 -17.75 -10.04 -19.13
N ILE A 133 -18.40 -9.83 -20.28
CA ILE A 133 -19.50 -8.85 -20.40
C ILE A 133 -20.78 -9.39 -19.74
N SER A 134 -21.02 -10.69 -19.86
CA SER A 134 -22.21 -11.40 -19.40
C SER A 134 -21.82 -12.77 -18.85
N ASN A 135 -22.39 -13.15 -17.71
CA ASN A 135 -22.23 -14.47 -17.11
C ASN A 135 -23.49 -14.87 -16.31
N LYS A 136 -23.43 -15.98 -15.57
CA LYS A 136 -24.56 -16.48 -14.77
C LYS A 136 -25.10 -15.52 -13.71
N LEU A 137 -24.32 -14.51 -13.30
CA LEU A 137 -24.68 -13.53 -12.27
C LEU A 137 -25.30 -12.26 -12.87
N GLY A 138 -25.05 -11.97 -14.15
CA GLY A 138 -25.66 -10.83 -14.82
C GLY A 138 -25.09 -10.55 -16.20
N ASP A 139 -25.66 -9.53 -16.85
CA ASP A 139 -25.28 -9.07 -18.17
C ASP A 139 -25.17 -7.54 -18.14
N ARG A 140 -23.99 -6.99 -18.45
CA ARG A 140 -23.77 -5.53 -18.41
C ARG A 140 -24.52 -4.78 -19.50
N LYS A 141 -24.96 -5.44 -20.57
CA LYS A 141 -25.72 -4.80 -21.64
C LYS A 141 -27.18 -4.57 -21.27
N THR A 142 -27.73 -5.40 -20.38
CA THR A 142 -29.17 -5.44 -20.12
C THR A 142 -29.55 -5.22 -18.66
N HIS A 143 -28.66 -5.51 -17.71
CA HIS A 143 -28.95 -5.39 -16.28
C HIS A 143 -28.26 -4.20 -15.59
N ALA A 144 -27.41 -3.45 -16.31
CA ALA A 144 -26.74 -2.26 -15.80
C ALA A 144 -27.70 -1.07 -15.65
N ASP A 145 -27.34 -0.10 -14.81
CA ASP A 145 -28.12 1.12 -14.58
C ASP A 145 -27.76 2.25 -15.58
N TYR A 146 -27.06 1.88 -16.65
CA TYR A 146 -26.62 2.75 -17.74
C TYR A 146 -26.93 2.12 -19.10
N GLU A 147 -27.00 2.94 -20.14
CA GLU A 147 -27.13 2.48 -21.51
C GLU A 147 -25.77 1.96 -22.03
N TRP A 148 -25.77 0.76 -22.60
CA TRP A 148 -24.56 0.18 -23.17
C TRP A 148 -24.17 0.87 -24.47
N LEU A 149 -22.93 1.37 -24.54
CA LEU A 149 -22.35 1.91 -25.77
C LEU A 149 -21.61 0.81 -26.53
N GLU A 150 -21.82 0.70 -27.84
CA GLU A 150 -21.14 -0.31 -28.69
C GLU A 150 -19.61 -0.23 -28.61
N VAL A 151 -19.05 0.97 -28.40
CA VAL A 151 -17.60 1.16 -28.23
C VAL A 151 -17.04 0.42 -27.00
N TRP A 152 -17.88 0.03 -26.05
CA TRP A 152 -17.47 -0.71 -24.87
C TRP A 152 -17.26 -2.20 -25.13
N ASP A 153 -17.78 -2.75 -26.23
CA ASP A 153 -17.43 -4.11 -26.63
C ASP A 153 -15.91 -4.24 -26.88
N GLU A 154 -15.30 -3.22 -27.47
CA GLU A 154 -13.85 -3.16 -27.72
C GLU A 154 -13.01 -2.89 -26.45
N ALA A 155 -13.66 -2.53 -25.35
CA ALA A 155 -13.00 -2.32 -24.06
C ALA A 155 -12.64 -3.65 -23.38
N PHE A 156 -13.24 -4.78 -23.80
CA PHE A 156 -12.96 -6.10 -23.25
C PHE A 156 -11.95 -6.86 -24.10
N TYR A 157 -11.10 -7.64 -23.44
CA TYR A 157 -10.11 -8.50 -24.08
C TYR A 157 -10.68 -9.91 -24.22
N THR A 158 -11.03 -10.30 -25.44
CA THR A 158 -11.73 -11.56 -25.73
C THR A 158 -10.80 -12.76 -25.97
N GLU A 159 -9.49 -12.54 -26.04
CA GLU A 159 -8.51 -13.62 -26.31
C GLU A 159 -8.02 -14.31 -25.02
N SER A 160 -8.51 -13.92 -23.85
CA SER A 160 -8.28 -14.60 -22.58
C SER A 160 -9.60 -14.93 -21.91
N GLU A 161 -9.69 -16.12 -21.31
CA GLU A 161 -10.77 -16.45 -20.40
C GLU A 161 -10.55 -15.75 -19.06
N PHE A 162 -11.66 -15.30 -18.46
CA PHE A 162 -11.66 -14.71 -17.13
C PHE A 162 -11.92 -15.79 -16.08
N ASP A 163 -10.99 -15.95 -15.14
CA ASP A 163 -11.16 -16.83 -13.99
C ASP A 163 -11.46 -16.01 -12.74
N SER A 164 -12.71 -16.10 -12.26
CA SER A 164 -13.17 -15.36 -11.09
C SER A 164 -12.48 -15.76 -9.79
N GLU A 165 -12.00 -16.99 -9.66
CA GLU A 165 -11.34 -17.47 -8.43
C GLU A 165 -9.89 -16.98 -8.39
N ILE A 166 -9.19 -17.03 -9.52
CA ILE A 166 -7.85 -16.41 -9.65
C ILE A 166 -7.96 -14.90 -9.40
N PHE A 167 -8.95 -14.22 -9.99
CA PHE A 167 -9.16 -12.79 -9.78
C PHE A 167 -9.35 -12.44 -8.30
N LYS A 168 -10.20 -13.19 -7.58
CA LYS A 168 -10.41 -13.00 -6.14
C LYS A 168 -9.13 -13.23 -5.35
N SER A 169 -8.43 -14.34 -5.63
CA SER A 169 -7.18 -14.68 -4.94
C SER A 169 -6.16 -13.56 -5.06
N GLU A 170 -5.91 -13.07 -6.28
CA GLU A 170 -4.92 -12.04 -6.54
C GLU A 170 -5.34 -10.67 -5.99
N TYR A 171 -6.64 -10.35 -6.02
CA TYR A 171 -7.18 -9.18 -5.30
C TYR A 171 -6.86 -9.23 -3.80
N PHE A 172 -7.10 -10.37 -3.14
CA PHE A 172 -6.79 -10.53 -1.72
C PHE A 172 -5.27 -10.56 -1.45
N CYS A 173 -4.44 -11.02 -2.39
CA CYS A 173 -2.99 -10.90 -2.29
C CYS A 173 -2.55 -9.42 -2.22
N VAL A 174 -3.16 -8.53 -3.00
CA VAL A 174 -2.87 -7.08 -2.94
C VAL A 174 -3.27 -6.50 -1.58
N LEU A 175 -4.47 -6.83 -1.07
CA LEU A 175 -4.92 -6.36 0.24
C LEU A 175 -4.08 -6.92 1.39
N GLY A 176 -3.67 -8.18 1.31
CA GLY A 176 -2.76 -8.80 2.28
C GLY A 176 -1.38 -8.13 2.30
N ALA A 177 -0.84 -7.79 1.13
CA ALA A 177 0.40 -7.02 1.05
C ALA A 177 0.26 -5.60 1.65
N PHE A 178 -0.91 -4.97 1.48
CA PHE A 178 -1.24 -3.72 2.17
C PHE A 178 -1.23 -3.89 3.69
N GLN A 179 -1.95 -4.89 4.22
CA GLN A 179 -2.01 -5.18 5.65
C GLN A 179 -0.62 -5.43 6.24
N LYS A 180 0.22 -6.22 5.55
CA LYS A 180 1.61 -6.46 5.93
C LYS A 180 2.43 -5.18 5.91
N SER A 181 2.24 -4.31 4.91
CA SER A 181 2.96 -3.03 4.80
C SER A 181 2.66 -2.07 5.96
N LEU A 182 1.51 -2.24 6.64
CA LEU A 182 1.08 -1.48 7.82
C LEU A 182 1.52 -2.13 9.15
N GLY A 183 2.16 -3.30 9.12
CA GLY A 183 2.53 -4.05 10.33
C GLY A 183 1.35 -4.75 11.01
N LEU A 184 0.25 -4.98 10.28
CA LEU A 184 -0.97 -5.63 10.80
C LEU A 184 -1.08 -7.12 10.42
N GLY A 185 -0.08 -7.68 9.72
CA GLY A 185 -0.01 -9.09 9.37
C GLY A 185 0.60 -9.91 10.51
N ILE A 186 -0.02 -11.05 10.85
CA ILE A 186 0.59 -12.07 11.70
C ILE A 186 1.48 -12.92 10.77
N ASP A 187 2.75 -13.11 11.13
CA ASP A 187 3.67 -14.00 10.43
C ASP A 187 3.21 -15.47 10.45
#